data_AF-A0A536D7J9-F1
#
_entry.id   AF-A0A536D7J9-F1
#
_cell.length_a   1.000
_cell.length_b   1.000
_cell.length_c   1.000
_cell.angle_alpha   90.00
_cell.angle_beta   90.00
_cell.angle_gamma   90.00
#
_symmetry.space_group_name_H-M   'P 1'
#
loop_
_entity.id
_entity.type
_entity.pdbx_description
1 polymer ?
#
loop_
_entity_poly.entity_id
_entity_poly.type
_entity_poly.pdbx_seq_one_letter_code
_entity_poly.pdbx_strand_id
1 'polypeptide(L)' 'MARYQVMFWKHIPSQVKAWDEGTEVKRMLPDRFQVAIDAYAMKDGSTDMDAYLEGWSRGPVIAELDAANPRARLMNPEQ' A
#
# COMPACT_ATOMS: atom_id res chain seq x y z
N MET A 1 -10.70 6.22 15.91
CA MET A 1 -9.65 6.89 15.09
C MET A 1 -9.26 6.00 13.92
N ALA A 2 -9.48 6.49 12.70
CA ALA A 2 -9.18 5.75 11.47
C ALA A 2 -7.67 5.58 11.26
N ARG A 3 -7.26 4.36 10.97
CA ARG A 3 -5.89 3.95 10.66
C ARG A 3 -5.87 3.37 9.26
N TYR A 4 -4.75 3.51 8.56
CA TYR A 4 -4.56 2.80 7.31
C TYR A 4 -3.17 2.19 7.22
N GLN A 5 -3.06 1.18 6.37
CA GLN A 5 -1.85 0.46 6.06
C GLN A 5 -1.85 0.13 4.57
N VAL A 6 -0.70 0.31 3.94
CA VAL A 6 -0.49 -0.05 2.53
C VAL A 6 0.28 -1.37 2.49
N MET A 7 -0.16 -2.30 1.65
CA MET A 7 0.56 -3.50 1.28
C MET A 7 1.45 -3.18 0.08
N PHE A 8 2.70 -3.58 0.17
CA PHE A 8 3.69 -3.43 -0.88
C PHE A 8 4.16 -4.80 -1.35
N TRP A 9 4.52 -4.86 -2.62
CA TRP A 9 5.39 -5.88 -3.15
C TRP A 9 6.74 -5.22 -3.45
N LYS A 10 7.76 -5.57 -2.67
CA LYS A 10 9.03 -4.85 -2.52
C LYS A 10 8.77 -3.37 -2.22
N HIS A 11 8.86 -2.51 -3.22
CA HIS A 11 8.64 -1.06 -3.10
C HIS A 11 7.37 -0.59 -3.84
N ILE A 12 6.65 -1.48 -4.53
CA ILE A 12 5.48 -1.14 -5.35
C ILE A 12 4.21 -1.38 -4.54
N PRO A 13 3.33 -0.37 -4.37
CA PRO A 13 2.12 -0.53 -3.58
C PRO A 13 1.08 -1.35 -4.36
N SER A 14 0.37 -2.24 -3.66
CA SER A 14 -0.62 -3.15 -4.24
C SER A 14 -2.03 -2.92 -3.69
N GLN A 15 -2.15 -2.72 -2.38
CA GLN A 15 -3.45 -2.63 -1.71
C GLN A 15 -3.39 -1.64 -0.56
N VAL A 16 -4.48 -0.92 -0.33
CA VAL A 16 -4.67 -0.11 0.88
C VAL A 16 -5.75 -0.77 1.75
N LYS A 17 -5.44 -0.96 3.03
CA LYS A 17 -6.37 -1.37 4.07
C LYS A 17 -6.55 -0.19 5.03
N ALA A 18 -7.76 0.28 5.22
CA ALA A 18 -8.09 1.28 6.23
C ALA A 18 -9.14 0.72 7.18
N TRP A 19 -9.04 1.07 8.47
CA TRP A 19 -9.99 0.62 9.47
C TRP A 19 -10.18 1.68 10.55
N ASP A 20 -11.38 1.74 11.10
CA ASP A 20 -11.73 2.50 12.28
C ASP A 20 -12.55 1.60 13.23
N GLU A 21 -12.89 2.10 14.43
CA GLU A 21 -13.52 1.45 15.59
C GLU A 21 -14.68 0.46 15.33
N GLY A 22 -15.25 0.41 14.12
CA GLY A 22 -16.17 -0.63 13.71
C GLY A 22 -16.26 -0.89 12.20
N THR A 23 -15.33 -0.38 11.39
CA THR A 23 -15.40 -0.52 9.92
C THR A 23 -14.01 -0.75 9.34
N GLU A 24 -13.87 -1.82 8.56
CA GLU A 24 -12.66 -2.12 7.79
C GLU A 24 -12.98 -2.05 6.30
N VAL A 25 -12.18 -1.28 5.55
CA VAL A 25 -12.24 -1.19 4.10
C VAL A 25 -10.91 -1.62 3.51
N LYS A 26 -10.98 -2.41 2.43
CA LYS A 26 -9.82 -2.80 1.62
C LYS A 26 -10.08 -2.39 0.19
N ARG A 27 -9.08 -1.77 -0.43
CA ARG A 27 -9.13 -1.42 -1.85
C ARG A 27 -7.82 -1.84 -2.49
N MET A 28 -7.93 -2.63 -3.55
CA MET A 28 -6.82 -2.87 -4.46
C MET A 28 -6.53 -1.57 -5.21
N LEU A 29 -5.25 -1.30 -5.44
CA LEU A 29 -4.85 -0.21 -6.31
C LEU A 29 -5.15 -0.55 -7.78
N PRO A 30 -5.22 0.45 -8.67
CA PRO A 30 -5.49 0.22 -10.09
C PRO A 30 -4.49 -0.76 -10.73
N ASP A 31 -4.94 -1.47 -11.78
CA ASP A 31 -4.21 -2.56 -12.42
C ASP A 31 -2.78 -2.21 -12.87
N ARG A 32 -2.50 -0.92 -13.16
CA ARG A 32 -1.14 -0.43 -13.47
C ARG A 32 -0.10 -0.80 -12.41
N PHE A 33 -0.50 -0.96 -11.15
CA PHE A 33 0.40 -1.37 -10.07
C PHE A 33 0.71 -2.87 -10.13
N GLN A 34 -0.26 -3.70 -10.50
CA GLN A 34 -0.03 -5.13 -10.75
C GLN A 34 0.91 -5.32 -11.95
N VAL A 35 0.68 -4.58 -13.04
CA VAL A 35 1.57 -4.60 -14.21
C VAL A 35 3.00 -4.18 -13.83
N ALA A 36 3.15 -3.19 -12.94
CA ALA A 36 4.47 -2.78 -12.46
C ALA A 36 5.15 -3.86 -11.60
N ILE A 37 4.38 -4.57 -10.75
CA ILE A 37 4.87 -5.71 -9.97
C ILE A 37 5.38 -6.81 -10.89
N ASP A 38 4.58 -7.22 -11.87
CA ASP A 38 4.96 -8.26 -12.83
C ASP A 38 6.19 -7.86 -13.64
N ALA A 39 6.24 -6.61 -14.13
CA ALA A 39 7.38 -6.10 -14.88
C ALA A 39 8.66 -6.06 -14.02
N TYR A 40 8.55 -5.70 -12.74
CA TYR A 40 9.70 -5.70 -11.83
C TYR A 40 10.12 -7.12 -11.46
N ALA A 41 9.18 -8.04 -11.23
CA ALA A 41 9.46 -9.45 -10.97
C ALA A 41 10.24 -10.08 -12.13
N MET A 42 9.81 -9.83 -13.38
CA MET A 42 10.54 -10.26 -14.58
C MET A 42 11.92 -9.62 -14.67
N LYS A 43 12.05 -8.33 -14.34
CA LYS A 43 13.33 -7.60 -14.42
C LYS A 43 14.35 -8.04 -13.37
N ASP A 44 13.91 -8.27 -12.13
CA ASP A 44 14.75 -8.61 -10.98
C ASP A 44 14.95 -10.14 -10.85
N GLY A 45 14.40 -10.92 -11.78
CA GLY A 45 14.47 -12.39 -11.75
C GLY A 45 13.66 -13.04 -10.63
N SER A 46 12.80 -12.28 -9.93
CA SER A 46 11.88 -12.81 -8.92
C SER A 46 10.62 -13.41 -9.55
N THR A 47 10.82 -14.22 -10.59
CA THR A 47 9.77 -14.91 -11.34
C THR A 47 9.40 -16.25 -10.71
N ASP A 48 10.29 -16.80 -9.87
CA ASP A 48 9.98 -17.98 -9.08
C ASP A 48 8.91 -17.67 -8.04
N MET A 49 8.01 -18.64 -7.80
CA MET A 49 6.86 -18.46 -6.92
C MET A 49 7.27 -18.05 -5.50
N ASP A 50 8.34 -18.63 -4.96
CA ASP A 50 8.83 -18.32 -3.62
C ASP A 50 9.39 -16.89 -3.55
N ALA A 51 10.24 -16.49 -4.51
CA ALA A 51 10.80 -15.15 -4.59
C ALA A 51 9.71 -14.08 -4.78
N TYR A 52 8.65 -14.41 -5.52
CA TYR A 52 7.49 -13.54 -5.68
C TYR A 52 6.69 -13.41 -4.38
N LEU A 53 6.50 -14.49 -3.62
CA LEU A 53 5.79 -14.45 -2.34
C LEU A 53 6.59 -13.73 -1.24
N GLU A 54 7.91 -13.84 -1.25
CA GLU A 54 8.79 -13.14 -0.30
C GLU A 54 8.80 -11.62 -0.50
N GLY A 55 8.42 -11.13 -1.68
CA GLY A 55 8.33 -9.71 -1.97
C GLY A 55 7.25 -8.97 -1.18
N TRP A 56 6.27 -9.66 -0.59
CA TRP A 56 5.15 -9.02 0.10
C TRP A 56 5.56 -8.46 1.46
N SER A 57 5.32 -7.17 1.67
CA SER A 57 5.53 -6.51 2.95
C SER A 57 4.43 -5.52 3.27
N ARG A 58 4.13 -5.36 4.56
CA ARG A 58 3.17 -4.37 5.05
C ARG A 58 3.91 -3.11 5.44
N GLY A 59 3.48 -1.97 4.92
CA GLY A 59 3.98 -0.68 5.31
C GLY A 59 3.59 -0.31 6.76
N PRO A 60 4.13 0.82 7.25
CA PRO A 60 3.75 1.35 8.55
C PRO A 60 2.24 1.59 8.64
N VAL A 61 1.69 1.38 9.82
CA VAL A 61 0.31 1.76 10.13
C VAL A 61 0.31 3.24 10.43
N ILE A 62 -0.44 4.01 9.65
CA ILE A 62 -0.56 5.45 9.85
C ILE A 62 -1.94 5.74 10.46
N ALA A 63 -1.94 6.49 11.56
CA ALA A 63 -3.13 6.99 12.24
C ALA A 63 -3.28 8.47 11.88
N GLU A 64 -3.89 8.75 10.72
CA GLU A 64 -3.69 10.03 10.02
C GLU A 64 -4.95 10.87 9.82
N LEU A 65 -5.89 10.76 10.75
CA LEU A 65 -7.02 11.69 10.83
C LEU A 65 -7.13 12.19 12.27
N ASP A 66 -6.20 13.06 12.64
CA ASP A 66 -6.30 13.90 13.84
C ASP A 66 -6.28 15.38 13.43
N ALA A 67 -6.48 16.28 14.40
CA ALA A 67 -6.45 17.72 14.15
C ALA A 67 -5.07 18.23 13.68
N ALA A 68 -4.01 17.45 13.88
CA ALA A 68 -2.64 17.80 13.50
C ALA A 68 -2.27 17.32 12.08
N ASN A 69 -3.00 16.35 11.51
CA ASN A 69 -2.78 15.83 10.16
C ASN A 69 -4.12 15.66 9.41
N PRO A 70 -4.73 16.76 8.92
CA PRO A 70 -6.01 16.71 8.23
C PRO A 70 -5.88 16.06 6.85
N ARG A 71 -6.95 15.39 6.41
CA ARG A 71 -7.11 14.73 5.09
C ARG A 71 -6.58 15.56 3.91
N ALA A 72 -6.68 16.89 3.99
CA ALA A 72 -6.22 17.82 2.98
C ALA A 72 -4.71 17.74 2.71
N ARG A 73 -3.89 17.44 3.73
CA ARG A 73 -2.42 17.38 3.60
C ARG A 73 -1.95 16.13 2.87
N LEU A 74 -2.66 15.02 3.04
CA LEU A 74 -2.36 13.75 2.35
C LEU A 74 -2.67 13.77 0.86
N MET A 75 -3.60 14.63 0.46
CA MET A 75 -3.91 14.83 -0.96
C MET A 75 -3.00 15.84 -1.63
N ASN A 76 -2.10 16.51 -0.87
CA ASN A 76 -1.14 17.46 -1.41
C ASN A 76 0.14 17.51 -0.53
N PRO A 77 1.09 16.57 -0.71
CA PRO A 77 2.24 16.41 0.19
C PRO A 77 3.29 17.55 0.16
N GLU A 78 3.09 18.60 -0.65
CA GLU A 78 4.02 19.73 -0.82
C GLU A 78 3.55 21.06 -0.18
N GLN A 79 2.67 21.03 0.84
CA GLN A 79 2.26 22.23 1.62
C GLN A 79 2.55 22.14 3.14
#